data_AF-F9FGP7-F1
#
_entry.id   AF-F9FGP7-F1
#
_cell.length_a   1.000
_cell.length_b   1.000
_cell.length_c   1.000
_cell.angle_alpha   90.00
_cell.angle_beta   90.00
_cell.angle_gamma   90.00
#
_symmetry.space_group_name_H-M   'P 1'
#
loop_
_entity.id
_entity.type
_entity.pdbx_description
1 polymer ?
#
loop_
_entity_poly.entity_id
_entity_poly.type
_entity_poly.pdbx_seq_one_letter_code
_entity_poly.pdbx_strand_id
1 'polypeptide(L)'
;MAASELLVVILNHTNEELNIEAESPSLDHGHWMDMPDSRPPQEILAGESGMLRCQSSHRVVGFETNNKVTFSWNIPYVGPNKYDCCCPRDAFNIKTLGGRGNQAVVVFVFEPVSGSDAGLDDATHCGFLEGGFFPILEPRAAPDAPDGYTPARVPCPKTRPAIRQATSLSTEETSWLELRDNSTFPALEEFLTRANIGGIDIEAYLNGIVSNGTTLPRIGIAISSGGYRAMINGAGAIAAFDNRTTGSTGKGQLGGILQATTYLSGLSGGSWVVGSLYVQNFTTVESIIYGSNVFLNSLWQLDDSIFEGPNDLSVTQYYRELYQDVQGKVEAGYNKSITDYWGRSLSYQLVNASDGGP
;
A
#
# COMPACT_ATOMS: atom_id res chain seq x y z
N MET A 1 26.79 -14.77 16.05
CA MET A 1 26.85 -13.60 15.14
C MET A 1 25.68 -13.76 14.19
N ALA A 2 24.75 -12.80 14.14
CA ALA A 2 23.58 -12.90 13.28
C ALA A 2 24.01 -12.62 11.83
N ALA A 3 23.68 -13.52 10.91
CA ALA A 3 23.93 -13.33 9.48
C ALA A 3 22.82 -12.45 8.88
N SER A 4 23.18 -11.51 8.02
CA SER A 4 22.21 -10.71 7.26
C SER A 4 21.83 -11.45 5.98
N GLU A 5 20.55 -11.75 5.81
CA GLU A 5 19.96 -12.44 4.68
C GLU A 5 19.23 -11.44 3.77
N LEU A 6 19.27 -11.71 2.46
CA LEU A 6 18.53 -10.96 1.46
C LEU A 6 17.83 -11.92 0.49
N LEU A 7 16.54 -11.69 0.28
CA LEU A 7 15.78 -12.25 -0.83
C LEU A 7 15.67 -11.19 -1.93
N VAL A 8 16.11 -11.52 -3.14
CA VAL A 8 15.93 -10.68 -4.33
C VAL A 8 14.83 -11.31 -5.17
N VAL A 9 13.86 -10.50 -5.58
CA VAL A 9 12.79 -10.88 -6.50
C VAL A 9 12.91 -10.01 -7.75
N ILE A 10 12.87 -10.62 -8.91
CA ILE A 10 12.89 -9.96 -10.21
C ILE A 10 11.55 -10.24 -10.87
N LEU A 11 10.78 -9.21 -11.20
CA LEU A 11 9.52 -9.32 -11.93
C LEU A 11 9.72 -8.80 -13.36
N ASN A 12 9.60 -9.69 -14.34
CA ASN A 12 9.73 -9.33 -15.75
C ASN A 12 8.37 -9.01 -16.35
N HIS A 13 7.92 -7.74 -16.31
CA HIS A 13 6.68 -7.33 -17.00
C HIS A 13 6.96 -6.79 -18.42
N THR A 14 8.08 -7.19 -19.01
CA THR A 14 8.42 -6.86 -20.40
C THR A 14 8.00 -7.98 -21.33
N ASN A 15 8.10 -7.72 -22.63
CA ASN A 15 7.92 -8.75 -23.66
C ASN A 15 9.25 -9.42 -24.05
N GLU A 16 10.33 -9.14 -23.33
CA GLU A 16 11.68 -9.62 -23.63
C GLU A 16 12.12 -10.67 -22.61
N GLU A 17 12.99 -11.57 -23.03
CA GLU A 17 13.59 -12.60 -22.17
C GLU A 17 14.83 -12.06 -21.47
N LEU A 18 14.93 -12.32 -20.17
CA LEU A 18 16.07 -11.92 -19.36
C LEU A 18 17.02 -13.13 -19.20
N ASN A 19 18.11 -13.14 -19.98
CA ASN A 19 19.20 -14.13 -19.93
C ASN A 19 20.40 -13.76 -19.03
N ILE A 20 20.66 -14.53 -17.99
CA ILE A 20 21.76 -14.25 -17.05
C ILE A 20 23.11 -14.64 -17.66
N GLU A 21 24.06 -13.69 -17.68
CA GLU A 21 25.44 -13.93 -18.11
C GLU A 21 26.08 -15.12 -17.35
N ALA A 22 26.82 -15.98 -18.06
CA ALA A 22 27.40 -17.21 -17.50
C ALA A 22 28.40 -16.99 -16.34
N GLU A 23 29.00 -15.80 -16.23
CA GLU A 23 29.90 -15.39 -15.14
C GLU A 23 29.17 -14.63 -14.01
N SER A 24 27.85 -14.50 -14.11
CA SER A 24 26.95 -13.84 -13.16
C SER A 24 25.91 -14.82 -12.62
N PRO A 25 25.42 -14.62 -11.39
CA PRO A 25 25.80 -13.57 -10.44
C PRO A 25 27.06 -13.94 -9.65
N SER A 26 27.73 -12.91 -9.14
CA SER A 26 28.88 -13.04 -8.23
C SER A 26 28.63 -12.23 -6.97
N LEU A 27 29.07 -12.74 -5.82
CA LEU A 27 29.00 -12.03 -4.54
C LEU A 27 30.40 -11.51 -4.18
N ASP A 28 30.54 -10.20 -3.97
CA ASP A 28 31.81 -9.61 -3.50
C ASP A 28 32.07 -9.99 -2.03
N HIS A 29 31.01 -10.09 -1.22
CA HIS A 29 31.01 -10.61 0.15
C HIS A 29 29.78 -11.50 0.37
N GLY A 30 29.94 -12.58 1.14
CA GLY A 30 28.84 -13.47 1.45
C GLY A 30 28.83 -14.79 0.71
N HIS A 31 27.70 -15.50 0.76
CA HIS A 31 27.49 -16.73 -0.01
C HIS A 31 26.01 -16.90 -0.38
N TRP A 32 25.77 -17.61 -1.48
CA TRP A 32 24.43 -18.09 -1.83
C TRP A 32 24.01 -19.16 -0.82
N MET A 33 22.72 -19.19 -0.50
CA MET A 33 22.19 -20.23 0.38
C MET A 33 22.22 -21.60 -0.34
N ASP A 34 22.26 -22.72 0.39
CA ASP A 34 22.18 -24.06 -0.18
C ASP A 34 20.72 -24.56 -0.23
N MET A 35 19.85 -23.84 -0.95
CA MET A 35 18.43 -24.18 -1.19
C MET A 35 18.09 -24.08 -2.68
N PRO A 36 17.02 -24.74 -3.18
CA PRO A 36 16.65 -24.72 -4.61
C PRO A 36 16.50 -23.31 -5.21
N ASP A 37 15.99 -22.35 -4.43
CA ASP A 37 15.72 -20.97 -4.86
C ASP A 37 16.89 -20.00 -4.59
N SER A 38 18.08 -20.54 -4.30
CA SER A 38 19.23 -19.74 -3.89
C SER A 38 20.13 -19.36 -5.04
N ARG A 39 20.04 -20.09 -6.16
CA ARG A 39 20.76 -19.77 -7.39
C ARG A 39 19.78 -19.13 -8.37
N PRO A 40 20.24 -18.16 -9.17
CA PRO A 40 19.39 -17.59 -10.19
C PRO A 40 18.82 -18.61 -11.15
N PRO A 41 17.57 -18.40 -11.61
CA PRO A 41 17.15 -19.00 -12.85
C PRO A 41 18.05 -18.45 -13.98
N GLN A 42 18.56 -19.34 -14.83
CA GLN A 42 19.47 -18.96 -15.92
C GLN A 42 18.80 -18.01 -16.94
N GLU A 43 17.47 -18.02 -16.96
CA GLU A 43 16.60 -17.23 -17.82
C GLU A 43 15.31 -16.89 -17.05
N ILE A 44 14.77 -15.69 -17.25
CA ILE A 44 13.44 -15.28 -16.77
C ILE A 44 12.63 -14.84 -18.00
N LEU A 45 11.60 -15.60 -18.36
CA LEU A 45 10.81 -15.32 -19.55
C LEU A 45 9.92 -14.07 -19.36
N ALA A 46 9.37 -13.57 -20.47
CA ALA A 46 8.40 -12.49 -20.45
C ALA A 46 7.18 -12.83 -19.57
N GLY A 47 6.85 -11.96 -18.61
CA GLY A 47 5.75 -12.16 -17.66
C GLY A 47 6.10 -13.06 -16.46
N GLU A 48 7.32 -13.60 -16.38
CA GLU A 48 7.75 -14.45 -15.27
C GLU A 48 8.49 -13.68 -14.17
N SER A 49 8.80 -14.40 -13.08
CA SER A 49 9.56 -13.89 -11.96
C SER A 49 10.75 -14.78 -11.63
N GLY A 50 11.89 -14.18 -11.34
CA GLY A 50 13.06 -14.84 -10.77
C GLY A 50 13.23 -14.53 -9.29
N MET A 51 13.78 -15.47 -8.54
CA MET A 51 14.09 -15.29 -7.11
C MET A 51 15.53 -15.70 -6.81
N LEU A 52 16.17 -14.97 -5.90
CA LEU A 52 17.55 -15.21 -5.47
C LEU A 52 17.64 -15.04 -3.96
N ARG A 53 18.46 -15.85 -3.28
CA ARG A 53 18.68 -15.69 -1.83
C ARG A 53 20.15 -15.78 -1.46
N CYS A 54 20.67 -14.74 -0.82
CA CYS A 54 22.07 -14.64 -0.39
C CYS A 54 22.22 -14.15 1.05
N GLN A 55 23.38 -14.45 1.64
CA GLN A 55 23.83 -13.88 2.91
C GLN A 55 24.96 -12.89 2.65
N SER A 56 24.74 -11.60 2.93
CA SER A 56 25.68 -10.46 2.75
C SER A 56 26.13 -10.14 1.31
N SER A 57 26.85 -9.02 1.15
CA SER A 57 26.65 -8.00 0.09
C SER A 57 27.40 -8.13 -1.26
N HIS A 58 26.73 -7.58 -2.29
CA HIS A 58 27.18 -7.07 -3.61
C HIS A 58 27.25 -7.99 -4.85
N ARG A 59 26.59 -7.51 -5.93
CA ARG A 59 26.96 -7.47 -7.38
C ARG A 59 26.36 -8.52 -8.34
N VAL A 60 26.66 -8.46 -9.65
CA VAL A 60 25.91 -7.82 -10.78
C VAL A 60 25.19 -8.98 -11.49
N VAL A 61 23.97 -8.78 -12.01
CA VAL A 61 23.38 -9.67 -13.01
C VAL A 61 23.44 -8.94 -14.34
N GLY A 62 24.23 -9.42 -15.29
CA GLY A 62 24.32 -8.86 -16.65
C GLY A 62 23.43 -9.60 -17.64
N PHE A 63 22.85 -8.85 -18.57
CA PHE A 63 21.97 -9.32 -19.64
C PHE A 63 22.49 -8.79 -20.99
N GLU A 64 23.13 -9.68 -21.76
CA GLU A 64 23.67 -9.58 -23.14
C GLU A 64 24.30 -8.26 -23.70
N THR A 65 25.10 -8.45 -24.74
CA THR A 65 26.23 -7.60 -25.17
C THR A 65 25.92 -6.16 -25.61
N ASN A 66 24.65 -5.75 -25.72
CA ASN A 66 24.28 -4.36 -26.04
C ASN A 66 23.24 -3.73 -25.10
N ASN A 67 22.62 -4.47 -24.16
CA ASN A 67 21.55 -3.96 -23.29
C ASN A 67 21.69 -4.42 -21.82
N LYS A 68 22.90 -4.29 -21.27
CA LYS A 68 23.24 -4.77 -19.93
C LYS A 68 22.48 -4.03 -18.84
N VAL A 69 21.58 -4.73 -18.17
CA VAL A 69 21.04 -4.32 -16.86
C VAL A 69 21.98 -4.76 -15.76
N THR A 70 22.00 -4.05 -14.63
CA THR A 70 22.84 -4.36 -13.47
C THR A 70 22.07 -4.01 -12.22
N PHE A 71 22.02 -4.94 -11.26
CA PHE A 71 21.49 -4.68 -9.91
C PHE A 71 22.63 -4.69 -8.90
N SER A 72 22.50 -3.84 -7.89
CA SER A 72 23.39 -3.85 -6.75
C SER A 72 22.61 -3.67 -5.46
N TRP A 73 23.10 -4.29 -4.40
CA TRP A 73 22.54 -4.16 -3.07
C TRP A 73 23.64 -4.21 -2.02
N ASN A 74 23.42 -3.48 -0.93
CA ASN A 74 24.29 -3.46 0.22
C ASN A 74 23.46 -3.59 1.49
N ILE A 75 23.70 -4.66 2.24
CA ILE A 75 23.07 -4.94 3.52
C ILE A 75 24.17 -4.84 4.58
N PRO A 76 24.48 -3.63 5.07
CA PRO A 76 25.56 -3.45 6.02
C PRO A 76 25.18 -4.03 7.37
N TYR A 77 26.16 -4.56 8.11
CA TYR A 77 25.94 -5.02 9.48
C TYR A 77 25.44 -3.89 10.41
N VAL A 78 25.86 -2.64 10.12
CA VAL A 78 25.38 -1.42 10.78
C VAL A 78 25.14 -0.37 9.71
N GLY A 79 23.91 0.12 9.61
CA GLY A 79 23.49 1.16 8.67
C GLY A 79 22.28 0.76 7.83
N PRO A 80 21.77 1.66 6.97
CA PRO A 80 20.64 1.38 6.12
C PRO A 80 21.03 0.46 4.96
N ASN A 81 20.11 -0.43 4.59
CA ASN A 81 20.19 -1.22 3.37
C ASN A 81 20.12 -0.29 2.15
N LYS A 82 20.89 -0.59 1.11
CA LYS A 82 20.92 0.17 -0.15
C LYS A 82 20.67 -0.76 -1.30
N TYR A 83 19.90 -0.30 -2.28
CA TYR A 83 19.55 -1.03 -3.49
C TYR A 83 19.65 -0.07 -4.67
N ASP A 84 20.24 -0.51 -5.76
CA ASP A 84 20.43 0.31 -6.96
C ASP A 84 20.34 -0.55 -8.22
N CYS A 85 19.89 0.06 -9.32
CA CYS A 85 19.81 -0.58 -10.62
C CYS A 85 20.32 0.35 -11.73
N CYS A 86 21.09 -0.20 -12.67
CA CYS A 86 21.58 0.50 -13.84
C CYS A 86 21.13 -0.23 -15.10
N CYS A 87 20.47 0.47 -16.03
CA CYS A 87 20.07 -0.05 -17.33
C CYS A 87 20.25 1.02 -18.42
N PRO A 88 20.42 0.63 -19.69
CA PRO A 88 20.30 1.55 -20.82
C PRO A 88 18.86 2.08 -20.87
N ARG A 89 18.71 3.41 -20.92
CA ARG A 89 17.40 4.11 -20.89
C ARG A 89 16.47 3.73 -22.04
N ASP A 90 17.03 3.20 -23.13
CA ASP A 90 16.29 2.94 -24.37
C ASP A 90 15.63 1.55 -24.39
N ALA A 91 15.88 0.71 -23.39
CA ALA A 91 15.42 -0.68 -23.37
C ALA A 91 14.25 -0.93 -22.40
N PHE A 92 14.36 -0.49 -21.13
CA PHE A 92 13.39 -0.80 -20.07
C PHE A 92 13.32 0.30 -19.00
N ASN A 93 12.18 0.40 -18.30
CA ASN A 93 12.06 1.11 -17.04
C ASN A 93 12.16 0.11 -15.87
N ILE A 94 12.89 0.45 -14.80
CA ILE A 94 13.07 -0.44 -13.65
C ILE A 94 12.63 0.26 -12.36
N LYS A 95 11.68 -0.33 -11.65
CA LYS A 95 11.29 0.09 -10.30
C LYS A 95 11.97 -0.80 -9.26
N THR A 96 12.55 -0.18 -8.24
CA THR A 96 13.23 -0.88 -7.13
C THR A 96 12.44 -0.67 -5.84
N LEU A 97 12.05 -1.77 -5.18
CA LEU A 97 11.35 -1.78 -3.90
C LEU A 97 12.20 -2.53 -2.88
N GLY A 98 12.80 -1.82 -1.91
CA GLY A 98 13.77 -2.40 -0.98
C GLY A 98 13.31 -2.40 0.47
N GLY A 99 13.37 -3.56 1.12
CA GLY A 99 13.06 -3.76 2.54
C GLY A 99 14.22 -3.44 3.49
N ARG A 100 13.91 -3.28 4.78
CA ARG A 100 14.89 -2.99 5.85
C ARG A 100 15.21 -4.24 6.67
N GLY A 101 16.12 -4.12 7.63
CA GLY A 101 16.46 -5.17 8.59
C GLY A 101 17.50 -6.18 8.10
N ASN A 102 17.74 -7.19 8.94
CA ASN A 102 18.74 -8.24 8.71
C ASN A 102 18.20 -9.42 7.88
N GLN A 103 16.90 -9.47 7.58
CA GLN A 103 16.28 -10.42 6.66
C GLN A 103 15.46 -9.62 5.66
N ALA A 104 16.15 -8.95 4.74
CA ALA A 104 15.52 -7.99 3.85
C ALA A 104 15.01 -8.67 2.57
N VAL A 105 14.05 -8.02 1.91
CA VAL A 105 13.58 -8.38 0.57
C VAL A 105 13.77 -7.19 -0.35
N VAL A 106 14.28 -7.39 -1.55
CA VAL A 106 14.29 -6.37 -2.61
C VAL A 106 13.59 -6.89 -3.86
N VAL A 107 12.73 -6.07 -4.46
CA VAL A 107 12.00 -6.39 -5.69
C VAL A 107 12.42 -5.42 -6.79
N PHE A 108 12.87 -5.96 -7.93
CA PHE A 108 13.14 -5.22 -9.15
C PHE A 108 12.05 -5.53 -10.17
N VAL A 109 11.29 -4.51 -10.60
CA VAL A 109 10.19 -4.64 -11.57
C VAL A 109 10.60 -4.03 -12.89
N PHE A 110 10.61 -4.83 -13.95
CA PHE A 110 10.89 -4.38 -15.30
C PHE A 110 9.60 -4.02 -16.03
N GLU A 111 9.55 -2.82 -16.58
CA GLU A 111 8.41 -2.30 -17.33
C GLU A 111 8.84 -1.85 -18.74
N PRO A 112 7.95 -1.96 -19.76
CA PRO A 112 8.24 -1.50 -21.11
C PRO A 112 8.32 0.04 -21.18
N VAL A 113 9.21 0.57 -22.03
CA VAL A 113 9.32 2.01 -22.29
C VAL A 113 8.15 2.46 -23.18
N SER A 114 7.29 3.35 -22.69
CA SER A 114 6.21 3.95 -23.49
C SER A 114 6.81 4.91 -24.52
N GLY A 115 6.61 4.63 -25.80
CA GLY A 115 7.23 5.37 -26.90
C GLY A 115 6.74 6.81 -27.04
N SER A 116 7.49 7.76 -26.47
CA SER A 116 7.67 9.13 -26.95
C SER A 116 8.70 9.83 -26.06
N ASP A 117 9.99 9.74 -26.38
CA ASP A 117 11.04 10.74 -26.09
C ASP A 117 12.41 10.19 -26.53
N ALA A 118 12.55 9.91 -27.82
CA ALA A 118 13.86 9.69 -28.43
C ALA A 118 14.43 11.04 -28.87
N GLY A 119 15.07 11.73 -27.93
CA GLY A 119 15.90 12.91 -28.17
C GLY A 119 17.32 12.63 -27.74
N LEU A 120 18.24 12.59 -28.72
CA LEU A 120 19.68 12.49 -28.52
C LEU A 120 20.19 13.64 -27.62
N ASP A 121 20.83 13.31 -26.50
CA ASP A 121 21.99 14.03 -25.97
C ASP A 121 22.74 13.19 -24.91
N ASP A 122 24.03 13.51 -24.81
CA ASP A 122 25.13 12.78 -24.20
C ASP A 122 24.99 12.46 -22.68
N ALA A 123 25.85 11.54 -22.23
CA ALA A 123 25.99 10.91 -20.93
C ALA A 123 25.49 11.62 -19.64
N THR A 124 25.16 10.78 -18.66
CA THR A 124 24.96 11.03 -17.22
C THR A 124 23.71 11.79 -16.79
N HIS A 125 22.72 11.05 -16.25
CA HIS A 125 21.96 11.50 -15.09
C HIS A 125 21.23 10.33 -14.39
N CYS A 126 21.55 10.07 -13.13
CA CYS A 126 20.56 9.56 -12.17
C CYS A 126 19.66 10.75 -11.80
N GLY A 127 18.35 10.65 -12.03
CA GLY A 127 17.43 11.74 -11.77
C GLY A 127 15.98 11.39 -12.10
N PHE A 128 15.09 11.73 -11.18
CA PHE A 128 13.63 11.58 -11.26
C PHE A 128 13.06 12.29 -12.50
N LEU A 129 12.15 11.63 -13.20
CA LEU A 129 11.24 12.26 -14.15
C LEU A 129 9.83 12.24 -13.56
N GLU A 130 9.29 13.44 -13.30
CA GLU A 130 7.85 13.65 -13.07
C GLU A 130 7.12 13.40 -14.40
N GLY A 131 6.26 12.38 -14.41
CA GLY A 131 5.51 11.93 -15.58
C GLY A 131 4.01 12.16 -15.43
N GLY A 132 3.38 12.45 -16.57
CA GLY A 132 1.95 12.69 -16.73
C GLY A 132 1.05 11.52 -16.33
N PHE A 133 -0.18 11.90 -15.98
CA PHE A 133 -1.23 11.05 -15.44
C PHE A 133 -1.75 10.02 -16.46
N PHE A 134 -1.53 8.74 -16.16
CA PHE A 134 -2.47 7.66 -16.44
C PHE A 134 -2.92 7.10 -15.07
N PRO A 135 -4.23 6.94 -14.80
CA PRO A 135 -4.69 6.52 -13.48
C PRO A 135 -4.49 5.00 -13.34
N ILE A 136 -3.28 4.61 -12.97
CA ILE A 136 -3.04 3.33 -12.29
C ILE A 136 -3.57 3.53 -10.87
N LEU A 137 -4.49 2.68 -10.41
CA LEU A 137 -4.93 2.68 -9.03
C LEU A 137 -3.74 2.24 -8.16
N GLU A 138 -2.97 3.20 -7.67
CA GLU A 138 -1.87 2.94 -6.75
C GLU A 138 -2.42 2.31 -5.44
N PRO A 139 -1.71 1.33 -4.86
CA PRO A 139 -2.04 0.82 -3.53
C PRO A 139 -2.07 1.97 -2.52
N ARG A 140 -3.18 2.14 -1.79
CA ARG A 140 -3.33 3.21 -0.78
C ARG A 140 -2.57 2.90 0.52
N ALA A 141 -1.30 2.56 0.42
CA ALA A 141 -0.32 2.46 1.49
C ALA A 141 1.04 2.47 0.82
N ALA A 142 1.36 3.58 0.16
CA ALA A 142 2.64 3.72 -0.51
C ALA A 142 3.69 4.18 0.50
N PRO A 143 4.92 3.65 0.45
CA PRO A 143 6.05 4.13 1.24
C PRO A 143 6.56 5.46 0.67
N ASP A 144 5.66 6.45 0.56
CA ASP A 144 5.94 7.78 0.02
C ASP A 144 6.82 8.60 0.98
N ALA A 145 6.91 8.15 2.23
CA ALA A 145 7.78 8.75 3.23
C ALA A 145 9.24 8.47 2.86
N PRO A 146 10.08 9.51 2.73
CA PRO A 146 11.48 9.37 2.27
C PRO A 146 12.37 8.55 3.22
N ASP A 147 11.95 8.34 4.47
CA ASP A 147 12.70 7.57 5.47
C ASP A 147 11.78 6.71 6.37
N GLY A 148 10.74 6.11 5.79
CA GLY A 148 9.75 5.34 6.56
C GLY A 148 9.10 6.19 7.66
N TYR A 149 9.04 5.68 8.88
CA TYR A 149 8.45 6.39 10.01
C TYR A 149 9.23 7.65 10.40
N THR A 150 10.54 7.67 10.18
CA THR A 150 11.40 8.80 10.54
C THR A 150 11.06 10.01 9.66
N PRO A 151 10.63 11.15 10.24
CA PRO A 151 10.36 12.33 9.44
C PRO A 151 11.65 12.89 8.84
N ALA A 152 11.65 13.17 7.54
CA ALA A 152 12.77 13.81 6.87
C ALA A 152 12.47 15.28 6.52
N ARG A 153 13.52 16.10 6.47
CA ARG A 153 13.42 17.46 5.94
C ARG A 153 13.46 17.40 4.42
N VAL A 154 12.39 17.88 3.79
CA VAL A 154 12.32 18.04 2.33
C VAL A 154 12.33 19.53 1.97
N PRO A 155 12.85 19.91 0.78
CA PRO A 155 12.73 21.26 0.27
C PRO A 155 11.26 21.68 0.19
N CYS A 156 10.97 22.96 0.48
CA CYS A 156 9.62 23.47 0.30
C CYS A 156 9.21 23.36 -1.18
N PRO A 157 7.95 22.96 -1.47
CA PRO A 157 7.45 22.98 -2.84
C PRO A 157 7.48 24.41 -3.40
N LYS A 158 7.71 24.53 -4.73
CA LYS A 158 7.73 25.82 -5.45
C LYS A 158 6.45 26.61 -5.17
N THR A 159 5.31 25.93 -5.21
CA THR A 159 4.02 26.47 -4.77
C THR A 159 3.84 26.14 -3.30
N ARG A 160 3.91 27.14 -2.42
CA ARG A 160 3.75 26.92 -0.98
C ARG A 160 2.29 26.65 -0.62
N PRO A 161 1.99 25.65 0.22
CA PRO A 161 0.63 25.43 0.70
C PRO A 161 0.17 26.61 1.56
N ALA A 162 -1.11 26.93 1.50
CA ALA A 162 -1.74 27.99 2.28
C ALA A 162 -2.72 27.39 3.30
N ILE A 163 -2.83 28.02 4.48
CA ILE A 163 -3.84 27.66 5.47
C ILE A 163 -5.19 28.23 5.00
N ARG A 164 -6.15 27.35 4.78
CA ARG A 164 -7.52 27.72 4.38
C ARG A 164 -8.37 28.00 5.62
N GLN A 165 -9.17 29.07 5.58
CA GLN A 165 -10.26 29.27 6.54
C GLN A 165 -11.39 28.25 6.27
N ALA A 166 -11.79 27.50 7.29
CA ALA A 166 -12.78 26.43 7.18
C ALA A 166 -14.23 26.95 7.22
N THR A 167 -14.58 27.92 6.36
CA THR A 167 -15.94 28.50 6.27
C THR A 167 -16.88 27.75 5.33
N SER A 168 -16.34 26.81 4.54
CA SER A 168 -17.07 25.95 3.59
C SER A 168 -16.31 24.64 3.40
N LEU A 169 -16.89 23.69 2.66
CA LEU A 169 -16.15 22.54 2.13
C LEU A 169 -14.98 23.02 1.27
N SER A 170 -13.94 22.18 1.14
CA SER A 170 -12.84 22.49 0.23
C SER A 170 -13.27 22.32 -1.22
N THR A 171 -12.48 22.85 -2.16
CA THR A 171 -12.73 22.66 -3.59
C THR A 171 -12.65 21.17 -3.94
N GLU A 172 -11.69 20.45 -3.37
CA GLU A 172 -11.48 19.02 -3.61
C GLU A 172 -12.67 18.19 -3.12
N GLU A 173 -13.19 18.47 -1.93
CA GLU A 173 -14.37 17.79 -1.41
C GLU A 173 -15.62 18.11 -2.25
N THR A 174 -15.79 19.38 -2.64
CA THR A 174 -16.92 19.80 -3.49
C THR A 174 -16.89 19.11 -4.85
N SER A 175 -15.72 19.07 -5.51
CA SER A 175 -15.54 18.36 -6.79
C SER A 175 -15.69 16.84 -6.62
N TRP A 176 -15.23 16.27 -5.51
CA TRP A 176 -15.41 14.85 -5.24
C TRP A 176 -16.88 14.47 -5.03
N LEU A 177 -17.70 15.33 -4.43
CA LEU A 177 -19.13 15.09 -4.22
C LEU A 177 -19.90 14.92 -5.53
N GLU A 178 -19.54 15.67 -6.58
CA GLU A 178 -20.13 15.53 -7.92
C GLU A 178 -19.81 14.16 -8.53
N LEU A 179 -18.58 13.68 -8.36
CA LEU A 179 -18.16 12.35 -8.82
C LEU A 179 -18.83 11.24 -8.00
N ARG A 180 -18.96 11.44 -6.69
CA ARG A 180 -19.55 10.46 -5.77
C ARG A 180 -21.03 10.24 -6.04
N ASP A 181 -21.76 11.28 -6.46
CA ASP A 181 -23.19 11.19 -6.79
C ASP A 181 -23.50 10.14 -7.86
N ASN A 182 -22.62 10.00 -8.85
CA ASN A 182 -22.74 8.99 -9.89
C ASN A 182 -22.68 7.54 -9.36
N SER A 183 -22.11 7.34 -8.16
CA SER A 183 -22.06 6.04 -7.48
C SER A 183 -23.20 5.87 -6.48
N THR A 184 -23.52 6.93 -5.71
CA THR A 184 -24.49 6.83 -4.62
C THR A 184 -25.92 6.75 -5.11
N PHE A 185 -26.25 7.41 -6.23
CA PHE A 185 -27.58 7.37 -6.82
C PHE A 185 -28.02 5.95 -7.22
N PRO A 186 -27.33 5.24 -8.13
CA PRO A 186 -27.74 3.90 -8.54
C PRO A 186 -27.71 2.91 -7.35
N ALA A 187 -26.75 3.06 -6.43
CA ALA A 187 -26.69 2.20 -5.24
C ALA A 187 -27.89 2.40 -4.30
N LEU A 188 -28.35 3.65 -4.12
CA LEU A 188 -29.53 3.96 -3.32
C LEU A 188 -30.80 3.43 -3.98
N GLU A 189 -30.93 3.61 -5.30
CA GLU A 189 -32.05 3.07 -6.08
C GLU A 189 -32.14 1.54 -5.97
N GLU A 190 -31.03 0.84 -6.18
CA GLU A 190 -30.95 -0.61 -6.08
C GLU A 190 -31.35 -1.10 -4.67
N PHE A 191 -30.79 -0.47 -3.63
CA PHE A 191 -31.10 -0.80 -2.25
C PHE A 191 -32.58 -0.59 -1.92
N LEU A 192 -33.14 0.58 -2.24
CA LEU A 192 -34.53 0.91 -1.92
C LEU A 192 -35.53 0.06 -2.70
N THR A 193 -35.24 -0.24 -3.96
CA THR A 193 -36.03 -1.16 -4.79
C THR A 193 -36.09 -2.54 -4.14
N ARG A 194 -34.93 -3.06 -3.69
CA ARG A 194 -34.87 -4.35 -3.01
C ARG A 194 -35.53 -4.33 -1.62
N ALA A 195 -35.45 -3.21 -0.90
CA ALA A 195 -36.13 -3.02 0.38
C ALA A 195 -37.65 -3.12 0.24
N ASN A 196 -38.19 -2.90 -0.97
CA ASN A 196 -39.59 -3.09 -1.34
C ASN A 196 -40.55 -2.40 -0.34
N ILE A 197 -40.28 -1.12 -0.10
CA ILE A 197 -41.06 -0.28 0.83
C ILE A 197 -42.43 -0.03 0.19
N GLY A 198 -43.48 -0.63 0.75
CA GLY A 198 -44.82 -0.53 0.19
C GLY A 198 -45.33 0.91 0.11
N GLY A 199 -46.01 1.24 -1.00
CA GLY A 199 -46.63 2.56 -1.20
C GLY A 199 -45.69 3.64 -1.72
N ILE A 200 -44.45 3.29 -2.11
CA ILE A 200 -43.48 4.23 -2.70
C ILE A 200 -43.01 3.69 -4.05
N ASP A 201 -43.18 4.49 -5.10
CA ASP A 201 -42.50 4.27 -6.37
C ASP A 201 -41.09 4.87 -6.26
N ILE A 202 -40.09 4.01 -6.07
CA ILE A 202 -38.71 4.41 -5.81
C ILE A 202 -38.10 5.15 -6.99
N GLU A 203 -38.37 4.69 -8.21
CA GLU A 203 -37.84 5.30 -9.43
C GLU A 203 -38.42 6.71 -9.61
N ALA A 204 -39.75 6.86 -9.46
CA ALA A 204 -40.40 8.17 -9.53
C ALA A 204 -39.92 9.11 -8.41
N TYR A 205 -39.72 8.59 -7.19
CA TYR A 205 -39.24 9.38 -6.05
C TYR A 205 -37.82 9.91 -6.28
N LEU A 206 -36.88 9.03 -6.66
CA LEU A 206 -35.48 9.41 -6.87
C LEU A 206 -35.31 10.32 -8.08
N ASN A 207 -35.98 10.03 -9.20
CA ASN A 207 -35.96 10.90 -10.38
C ASN A 207 -36.56 12.28 -10.08
N GLY A 208 -37.61 12.34 -9.25
CA GLY A 208 -38.21 13.60 -8.80
C GLY A 208 -37.27 14.48 -7.98
N ILE A 209 -36.37 13.90 -7.18
CA ILE A 209 -35.34 14.64 -6.43
C ILE A 209 -34.33 15.25 -7.41
N VAL A 210 -33.86 14.48 -8.37
CA VAL A 210 -32.88 14.94 -9.37
C VAL A 210 -33.48 16.04 -10.25
N SER A 211 -34.71 15.86 -10.74
CA SER A 211 -35.35 16.80 -11.67
C SER A 211 -35.66 18.16 -11.05
N ASN A 212 -35.87 18.22 -9.73
CA ASN A 212 -36.12 19.48 -9.01
C ASN A 212 -34.83 20.28 -8.71
N GLY A 213 -33.67 19.80 -9.16
CA GLY A 213 -32.38 20.42 -8.88
C GLY A 213 -31.99 20.35 -7.40
N THR A 214 -32.65 19.47 -6.63
CA THR A 214 -32.32 19.23 -5.22
C THR A 214 -31.15 18.26 -5.12
N THR A 215 -30.26 18.50 -4.16
CA THR A 215 -29.12 17.62 -3.89
C THR A 215 -29.63 16.25 -3.45
N LEU A 216 -29.03 15.18 -3.99
CA LEU A 216 -29.33 13.81 -3.58
C LEU A 216 -29.20 13.62 -2.07
N PRO A 217 -30.00 12.72 -1.45
CA PRO A 217 -29.84 12.38 -0.05
C PRO A 217 -28.41 11.92 0.24
N ARG A 218 -27.72 12.64 1.12
CA ARG A 218 -26.36 12.30 1.55
C ARG A 218 -26.45 11.40 2.77
N ILE A 219 -26.00 10.16 2.64
CA ILE A 219 -25.93 9.20 3.74
C ILE A 219 -24.57 9.31 4.41
N GLY A 220 -24.56 9.40 5.74
CA GLY A 220 -23.37 9.37 6.58
C GLY A 220 -23.40 8.17 7.53
N ILE A 221 -22.32 7.42 7.58
CA ILE A 221 -22.08 6.37 8.57
C ILE A 221 -21.06 6.89 9.58
N ALA A 222 -21.37 6.76 10.87
CA ALA A 222 -20.49 7.18 11.95
C ALA A 222 -20.24 6.02 12.92
N ILE A 223 -18.98 5.61 13.06
CA ILE A 223 -18.56 4.55 13.98
C ILE A 223 -18.00 5.18 15.26
N SER A 224 -18.62 4.83 16.38
CA SER A 224 -18.28 5.37 17.70
C SER A 224 -16.90 4.94 18.22
N SER A 225 -16.51 5.49 19.37
CA SER A 225 -15.30 5.09 20.12
C SER A 225 -15.51 3.85 20.98
N GLY A 226 -14.41 3.20 21.36
CA GLY A 226 -14.46 2.03 22.25
C GLY A 226 -13.41 0.95 21.96
N GLY A 227 -12.23 1.34 21.48
CA GLY A 227 -11.14 0.41 21.13
C GLY A 227 -11.58 -0.70 20.16
N TYR A 228 -11.04 -1.91 20.34
CA TYR A 228 -11.35 -3.07 19.50
C TYR A 228 -12.84 -3.43 19.49
N ARG A 229 -13.57 -3.19 20.58
CA ARG A 229 -15.02 -3.41 20.61
C ARG A 229 -15.73 -2.55 19.57
N ALA A 230 -15.43 -1.27 19.53
CA ALA A 230 -16.04 -0.37 18.55
C ALA A 230 -15.57 -0.68 17.13
N MET A 231 -14.28 -1.03 16.97
CA MET A 231 -13.71 -1.46 15.69
C MET A 231 -14.47 -2.68 15.12
N ILE A 232 -14.58 -3.79 15.86
CA ILE A 232 -15.22 -5.02 15.38
C ILE A 232 -16.73 -4.86 15.19
N ASN A 233 -17.42 -4.16 16.10
CA ASN A 233 -18.86 -3.89 15.90
C ASN A 233 -19.10 -3.02 14.67
N GLY A 234 -18.26 -2.00 14.47
CA GLY A 234 -18.30 -1.16 13.27
C GLY A 234 -17.99 -1.96 12.01
N ALA A 235 -17.00 -2.85 12.05
CA ALA A 235 -16.66 -3.74 10.94
C ALA A 235 -17.84 -4.65 10.58
N GLY A 236 -18.53 -5.24 11.56
CA GLY A 236 -19.72 -6.06 11.31
C GLY A 236 -20.85 -5.27 10.64
N ALA A 237 -21.09 -4.04 11.08
CA ALA A 237 -22.08 -3.15 10.45
C ALA A 237 -21.67 -2.79 9.00
N ILE A 238 -20.41 -2.43 8.78
CA ILE A 238 -19.86 -2.15 7.45
C ILE A 238 -20.01 -3.38 6.55
N ALA A 239 -19.67 -4.58 7.04
CA ALA A 239 -19.81 -5.82 6.29
C ALA A 239 -21.26 -6.08 5.87
N ALA A 240 -22.22 -5.84 6.76
CA ALA A 240 -23.64 -6.00 6.46
C ALA A 240 -24.15 -4.97 5.43
N PHE A 241 -23.57 -3.77 5.42
CA PHE A 241 -23.93 -2.68 4.50
C PHE A 241 -23.22 -2.74 3.15
N ASP A 242 -22.15 -3.53 3.04
CA ASP A 242 -21.34 -3.65 1.84
C ASP A 242 -21.91 -4.71 0.89
N ASN A 243 -22.28 -4.31 -0.34
CA ASN A 243 -22.76 -5.26 -1.35
C ASN A 243 -21.69 -6.23 -1.86
N ARG A 244 -20.41 -5.99 -1.53
CA ARG A 244 -19.29 -6.87 -1.85
C ARG A 244 -19.17 -8.04 -0.88
N THR A 245 -19.83 -7.98 0.29
CA THR A 245 -19.86 -9.09 1.26
C THR A 245 -20.76 -10.20 0.73
N THR A 246 -20.28 -11.44 0.82
CA THR A 246 -21.00 -12.61 0.33
C THR A 246 -22.36 -12.75 1.02
N GLY A 247 -23.43 -12.75 0.22
CA GLY A 247 -24.79 -12.90 0.72
C GLY A 247 -25.27 -11.71 1.56
N SER A 248 -24.93 -10.47 1.20
CA SER A 248 -25.46 -9.25 1.83
C SER A 248 -26.60 -8.57 1.06
N THR A 249 -26.94 -9.04 -0.15
CA THR A 249 -27.91 -8.44 -1.08
C THR A 249 -29.17 -9.28 -1.31
N GLY A 250 -29.39 -10.33 -0.55
CA GLY A 250 -30.62 -11.09 -0.50
C GLY A 250 -31.80 -10.33 0.14
N LYS A 251 -32.98 -10.94 0.13
CA LYS A 251 -34.20 -10.35 0.69
C LYS A 251 -34.03 -10.08 2.19
N GLY A 252 -34.27 -8.83 2.60
CA GLY A 252 -34.16 -8.39 4.00
C GLY A 252 -32.74 -8.04 4.46
N GLN A 253 -31.75 -8.07 3.55
CA GLN A 253 -30.36 -7.75 3.85
C GLN A 253 -29.99 -6.32 3.43
N LEU A 254 -28.90 -5.80 4.01
CA LEU A 254 -28.57 -4.37 4.02
C LEU A 254 -27.43 -3.97 3.07
N GLY A 255 -26.90 -4.89 2.27
CA GLY A 255 -25.81 -4.63 1.33
C GLY A 255 -26.17 -3.52 0.33
N GLY A 256 -25.24 -2.65 -0.02
CA GLY A 256 -25.51 -1.49 -0.90
C GLY A 256 -25.72 -0.18 -0.14
N ILE A 257 -26.03 -0.22 1.16
CA ILE A 257 -26.04 1.00 1.99
C ILE A 257 -24.65 1.66 2.01
N LEU A 258 -23.57 0.88 2.08
CA LEU A 258 -22.22 1.41 2.05
C LEU A 258 -21.91 2.07 0.70
N GLN A 259 -22.37 1.46 -0.40
CA GLN A 259 -22.22 2.01 -1.75
C GLN A 259 -23.02 3.31 -1.92
N ALA A 260 -24.20 3.42 -1.31
CA ALA A 260 -25.02 4.64 -1.26
C ALA A 260 -24.48 5.71 -0.27
N THR A 261 -23.50 5.37 0.58
CA THR A 261 -22.95 6.29 1.59
C THR A 261 -22.05 7.34 0.96
N THR A 262 -22.23 8.60 1.37
CA THR A 262 -21.33 9.71 1.03
C THR A 262 -20.20 9.82 2.06
N TYR A 263 -20.49 9.85 3.36
CA TYR A 263 -19.46 10.02 4.38
C TYR A 263 -19.34 8.80 5.27
N LEU A 264 -18.13 8.26 5.42
CA LEU A 264 -17.80 7.28 6.45
C LEU A 264 -16.84 7.93 7.45
N SER A 265 -17.24 7.99 8.71
CA SER A 265 -16.47 8.62 9.78
C SER A 265 -16.31 7.65 10.95
N GLY A 266 -15.21 7.80 11.68
CA GLY A 266 -14.92 7.00 12.86
C GLY A 266 -14.07 7.78 13.86
N LEU A 267 -14.31 7.57 15.16
CA LEU A 267 -13.53 8.17 16.25
C LEU A 267 -12.92 7.09 17.15
N SER A 268 -11.62 7.21 17.48
CA SER A 268 -10.88 6.26 18.32
C SER A 268 -10.94 4.85 17.72
N GLY A 269 -11.51 3.84 18.41
CA GLY A 269 -11.70 2.50 17.86
C GLY A 269 -12.46 2.47 16.52
N GLY A 270 -13.42 3.38 16.32
CA GLY A 270 -14.08 3.56 15.02
C GLY A 270 -13.13 4.10 13.95
N SER A 271 -12.15 4.92 14.31
CA SER A 271 -11.11 5.37 13.37
C SER A 271 -10.18 4.23 12.97
N TRP A 272 -10.00 3.20 13.82
CA TRP A 272 -9.14 2.06 13.50
C TRP A 272 -9.71 1.22 12.36
N VAL A 273 -11.02 0.92 12.39
CA VAL A 273 -11.69 0.20 11.28
C VAL A 273 -11.76 1.06 10.02
N VAL A 274 -12.00 2.37 10.13
CA VAL A 274 -12.05 3.26 8.95
C VAL A 274 -10.65 3.49 8.37
N GLY A 275 -9.59 3.55 9.20
CA GLY A 275 -8.21 3.80 8.77
C GLY A 275 -7.51 2.57 8.20
N SER A 276 -7.64 1.41 8.86
CA SER A 276 -7.59 0.10 8.17
C SER A 276 -8.70 0.11 7.09
N LEU A 277 -9.00 -0.89 6.26
CA LEU A 277 -9.89 -0.67 5.08
C LEU A 277 -9.36 0.41 4.10
N TYR A 278 -9.41 1.72 4.37
CA TYR A 278 -8.96 2.79 3.46
C TYR A 278 -7.49 2.67 3.09
N VAL A 279 -6.61 2.40 4.08
CA VAL A 279 -5.17 2.19 3.83
C VAL A 279 -4.91 0.84 3.12
N GLN A 280 -5.93 -0.02 2.98
CA GLN A 280 -5.85 -1.25 2.18
C GLN A 280 -6.71 -1.15 0.93
N ASN A 281 -6.63 0.00 0.26
CA ASN A 281 -7.39 0.31 -0.95
C ASN A 281 -8.90 0.04 -0.82
N PHE A 282 -9.46 0.40 0.33
CA PHE A 282 -10.87 0.20 0.65
C PHE A 282 -11.33 -1.27 0.51
N THR A 283 -10.51 -2.21 1.01
CA THR A 283 -10.82 -3.65 1.05
C THR A 283 -12.13 -3.93 1.80
N THR A 284 -12.72 -5.11 1.60
CA THR A 284 -13.91 -5.53 2.34
C THR A 284 -13.52 -6.06 3.72
N VAL A 285 -14.43 -5.92 4.68
CA VAL A 285 -14.29 -6.55 6.01
C VAL A 285 -14.21 -8.07 5.85
N GLU A 286 -15.01 -8.65 4.95
CA GLU A 286 -15.01 -10.08 4.66
C GLU A 286 -13.63 -10.57 4.21
N SER A 287 -12.94 -9.84 3.33
CA SER A 287 -11.62 -10.24 2.83
C SER A 287 -10.52 -10.19 3.89
N ILE A 288 -10.63 -9.30 4.87
CA ILE A 288 -9.72 -9.28 6.03
C ILE A 288 -9.97 -10.50 6.90
N ILE A 289 -11.22 -10.73 7.31
CA ILE A 289 -11.57 -11.82 8.24
C ILE A 289 -11.25 -13.21 7.68
N TYR A 290 -11.45 -13.44 6.38
CA TYR A 290 -11.16 -14.73 5.76
C TYR A 290 -9.75 -14.84 5.17
N GLY A 291 -8.91 -13.80 5.31
CA GLY A 291 -7.54 -13.82 4.79
C GLY A 291 -7.49 -14.13 3.30
N SER A 292 -8.34 -13.49 2.49
CA SER A 292 -8.54 -13.84 1.06
C SER A 292 -7.28 -13.69 0.19
N ASN A 293 -6.21 -13.13 0.73
CA ASN A 293 -4.86 -13.24 0.20
C ASN A 293 -3.85 -13.22 1.36
N VAL A 294 -2.60 -13.64 1.07
CA VAL A 294 -1.51 -13.75 2.06
C VAL A 294 -1.27 -12.44 2.81
N PHE A 295 -1.50 -11.29 2.17
CA PHE A 295 -1.24 -9.97 2.73
C PHE A 295 -2.36 -9.48 3.66
N LEU A 296 -3.60 -9.95 3.51
CA LEU A 296 -4.70 -9.59 4.41
C LEU A 296 -4.75 -10.47 5.67
N ASN A 297 -4.11 -11.63 5.64
CA ASN A 297 -4.04 -12.55 6.79
C ASN A 297 -3.18 -12.01 7.95
N SER A 298 -2.38 -10.96 7.70
CA SER A 298 -1.63 -10.27 8.75
C SER A 298 -2.44 -9.19 9.47
N LEU A 299 -3.60 -8.81 8.93
CA LEU A 299 -4.44 -7.76 9.50
C LEU A 299 -5.38 -8.30 10.56
N TRP A 300 -5.66 -7.46 11.56
CA TRP A 300 -6.64 -7.72 12.61
C TRP A 300 -6.39 -9.06 13.34
N GLN A 301 -5.11 -9.38 13.56
CA GLN A 301 -4.65 -10.43 14.47
C GLN A 301 -4.95 -10.04 15.92
N LEU A 302 -6.23 -10.02 16.28
CA LEU A 302 -6.73 -9.53 17.56
C LEU A 302 -6.76 -10.61 18.64
N ASP A 303 -6.41 -11.85 18.28
CA ASP A 303 -6.23 -12.97 19.22
C ASP A 303 -4.97 -12.78 20.08
N ASP A 304 -3.94 -12.15 19.50
CA ASP A 304 -2.71 -11.81 20.21
C ASP A 304 -2.80 -10.42 20.85
N SER A 305 -2.18 -10.30 22.02
CA SER A 305 -2.12 -9.03 22.72
C SER A 305 -1.31 -8.03 21.91
N ILE A 306 -1.81 -6.79 21.78
CA ILE A 306 -1.02 -5.69 21.19
C ILE A 306 0.31 -5.44 21.92
N PHE A 307 0.45 -5.92 23.17
CA PHE A 307 1.70 -5.83 23.92
C PHE A 307 2.70 -6.95 23.60
N GLU A 308 2.26 -8.00 22.92
CA GLU A 308 3.11 -9.13 22.50
C GLU A 308 3.61 -8.94 21.07
N GLY A 309 2.89 -8.16 20.26
CA GLY A 309 3.22 -7.95 18.85
C GLY A 309 2.67 -9.09 17.97
N PRO A 310 2.99 -9.09 16.67
CA PRO A 310 2.53 -10.14 15.76
C PRO A 310 3.30 -11.45 15.99
N ASN A 311 2.69 -12.58 15.63
CA ASN A 311 3.23 -13.92 15.90
C ASN A 311 4.58 -14.25 15.26
N ASP A 312 4.90 -13.56 14.16
CA ASP A 312 6.15 -13.70 13.43
C ASP A 312 7.30 -12.88 14.04
N LEU A 313 7.03 -12.10 15.10
CA LEU A 313 7.99 -11.23 15.75
C LEU A 313 8.14 -11.58 17.24
N SER A 314 9.39 -11.76 17.70
CA SER A 314 9.60 -11.92 19.15
C SER A 314 9.25 -10.63 19.88
N VAL A 315 8.66 -10.73 21.08
CA VAL A 315 8.31 -9.57 21.93
C VAL A 315 9.50 -8.61 22.10
N THR A 316 10.72 -9.13 22.26
CA THR A 316 11.93 -8.29 22.39
C THR A 316 12.26 -7.55 21.11
N GLN A 317 12.07 -8.18 19.95
CA GLN A 317 12.27 -7.54 18.66
C GLN A 317 11.18 -6.51 18.38
N TYR A 318 9.92 -6.82 18.68
CA TYR A 318 8.79 -5.90 18.59
C TYR A 318 9.04 -4.59 19.33
N TYR A 319 9.35 -4.66 20.62
CA TYR A 319 9.66 -3.44 21.40
C TYR A 319 10.94 -2.73 20.95
N ARG A 320 11.90 -3.46 20.36
CA ARG A 320 13.12 -2.84 19.80
C ARG A 320 12.79 -2.04 18.55
N GLU A 321 11.97 -2.57 17.65
CA GLU A 321 11.53 -1.89 16.43
C GLU A 321 10.72 -0.63 16.77
N LEU A 322 9.72 -0.74 17.66
CA LEU A 322 8.98 0.41 18.17
C LEU A 322 9.90 1.49 18.76
N TYR A 323 10.92 1.07 19.51
CA TYR A 323 11.91 1.99 20.06
C TYR A 323 12.72 2.68 18.97
N GLN A 324 13.23 1.92 17.99
CA GLN A 324 14.06 2.44 16.91
C GLN A 324 13.29 3.46 16.05
N ASP A 325 12.05 3.17 15.70
CA ASP A 325 11.19 4.09 14.95
C ASP A 325 11.02 5.43 15.67
N VAL A 326 10.65 5.38 16.95
CA VAL A 326 10.44 6.61 17.74
C VAL A 326 11.76 7.33 18.01
N GLN A 327 12.89 6.62 18.13
CA GLN A 327 14.20 7.28 18.23
C GLN A 327 14.60 7.97 16.93
N GLY A 328 14.31 7.38 15.76
CA GLY A 328 14.55 8.04 14.47
C GLY A 328 13.85 9.41 14.41
N LYS A 329 12.59 9.49 14.88
CA LYS A 329 11.86 10.75 15.03
C LYS A 329 12.57 11.77 15.94
N VAL A 330 13.13 11.32 17.07
CA VAL A 330 13.87 12.18 18.01
C VAL A 330 15.18 12.66 17.40
N GLU A 331 15.92 11.78 16.73
CA GLU A 331 17.18 12.09 16.05
C GLU A 331 16.96 13.08 14.89
N ALA A 332 15.80 13.02 14.23
CA ALA A 332 15.37 14.01 13.25
C ALA A 332 14.96 15.37 13.86
N GLY A 333 14.94 15.49 15.20
CA GLY A 333 14.69 16.72 15.94
C GLY A 333 13.22 16.96 16.31
N TYR A 334 12.37 15.93 16.25
CA TYR A 334 10.94 16.03 16.60
C TYR A 334 10.67 15.49 18.01
N ASN A 335 9.65 16.04 18.67
CA ASN A 335 9.25 15.57 20.00
C ASN A 335 8.60 14.19 19.92
N LYS A 336 8.93 13.32 20.89
CA LYS A 336 8.24 12.04 21.11
C LYS A 336 7.17 12.14 22.18
N SER A 337 6.20 11.25 22.10
CA SER A 337 5.08 11.08 23.03
C SER A 337 4.69 9.61 23.14
N ILE A 338 3.83 9.27 24.10
CA ILE A 338 3.29 7.90 24.20
C ILE A 338 2.45 7.52 22.97
N THR A 339 1.84 8.51 22.29
CA THR A 339 1.05 8.30 21.07
C THR A 339 1.89 7.76 19.93
N ASP A 340 3.20 8.06 19.89
CA ASP A 340 4.09 7.53 18.85
C ASP A 340 4.22 6.01 18.98
N TYR A 341 4.53 5.53 20.19
CA TYR A 341 4.60 4.10 20.49
C TYR A 341 3.25 3.41 20.30
N TRP A 342 2.15 4.02 20.76
CA TRP A 342 0.82 3.46 20.62
C TRP A 342 0.36 3.38 19.16
N GLY A 343 0.62 4.43 18.37
CA GLY A 343 0.30 4.47 16.95
C GLY A 343 1.09 3.43 16.15
N ARG A 344 2.39 3.28 16.44
CA ARG A 344 3.21 2.19 15.87
C ARG A 344 2.71 0.81 16.30
N SER A 345 2.37 0.63 17.57
CA SER A 345 1.85 -0.66 18.05
C SER A 345 0.57 -1.07 17.31
N LEU A 346 -0.33 -0.11 17.09
CA LEU A 346 -1.57 -0.31 16.32
C LEU A 346 -1.29 -0.61 14.85
N SER A 347 -0.24 -0.04 14.25
CA SER A 347 0.00 -0.14 12.82
C SER A 347 0.33 -1.58 12.39
N TYR A 348 1.03 -2.35 13.22
CA TYR A 348 1.28 -3.79 12.99
C TYR A 348 -0.02 -4.61 12.84
N GLN A 349 -1.13 -4.21 13.45
CA GLN A 349 -2.42 -4.91 13.32
C GLN A 349 -3.33 -4.32 12.25
N LEU A 350 -3.15 -3.04 11.89
CA LEU A 350 -4.13 -2.27 11.10
C LEU A 350 -3.65 -1.92 9.69
N VAL A 351 -2.35 -2.05 9.43
CA VAL A 351 -1.71 -1.66 8.17
C VAL A 351 -0.95 -2.85 7.60
N ASN A 352 -1.27 -3.19 6.36
CA ASN A 352 -0.64 -4.29 5.64
C ASN A 352 0.70 -3.84 5.05
N ALA A 353 1.71 -3.81 5.91
CA ALA A 353 3.11 -3.59 5.56
C ALA A 353 3.96 -4.39 6.55
N SER A 354 5.13 -4.84 6.11
CA SER A 354 6.02 -5.74 6.87
C SER A 354 6.34 -5.25 8.28
N ASP A 355 6.33 -3.92 8.49
CA ASP A 355 6.59 -3.28 9.79
C ASP A 355 5.43 -2.36 10.21
N GLY A 356 4.19 -2.67 9.82
CA GLY A 356 3.02 -1.82 10.09
C GLY A 356 2.98 -0.51 9.28
N GLY A 357 3.92 -0.29 8.34
CA GLY A 357 3.91 0.76 7.31
C GLY A 357 4.12 2.19 7.81
N PRO A 358 4.51 3.09 6.88
CA PRO A 358 5.86 3.69 6.82
C PRO A 358 6.62 3.72 8.16
#